data_AF-A0A835ESX4-F1
#
_entry.id   AF-A0A835ESX4-F1
#
_cell.length_a   1.000
_cell.length_b   1.000
_cell.length_c   1.000
_cell.angle_alpha   90.00
_cell.angle_beta   90.00
_cell.angle_gamma   90.00
#
_symmetry.space_group_name_H-M   'P 1'
#
loop_
_entity.id
_entity.type
_entity.pdbx_description
1 polymer ?
#
loop_
_entity_poly.entity_id
_entity_poly.type
_entity_poly.pdbx_seq_one_letter_code
_entity_poly.pdbx_strand_id
1 'polypeptide(L)'
;MELDLPPLANLAAAIHRAAAATTALSTPSPSSHAAAAAAAAVAALRDAHAAIGSFLSRLDAAAALSCDDQPMADGGEEPEEDGEGEHMVGEVEEELRDYVLQGTKRRKRPVPPSWPLGRRTSGGCEAAEAAPAPVLDVEGRRRAAMDLLLQFHA
;
A
#
# COMPACT_ATOMS: atom_id res chain seq x y z
N MET A 1 -17.62 -14.04 -29.56
CA MET A 1 -17.42 -12.67 -30.09
C MET A 1 -16.71 -11.91 -28.98
N GLU A 2 -15.39 -11.86 -29.06
CA GLU A 2 -14.55 -11.15 -28.10
C GLU A 2 -14.71 -9.64 -28.41
N LEU A 3 -15.29 -8.89 -27.47
CA LEU A 3 -15.44 -7.46 -27.61
C LEU A 3 -14.07 -6.84 -27.35
N ASP A 4 -13.37 -6.50 -28.42
CA ASP A 4 -12.06 -5.83 -28.38
C ASP A 4 -12.27 -4.36 -27.97
N LEU A 5 -12.63 -4.18 -26.70
CA LEU A 5 -12.65 -2.89 -26.01
C LEU A 5 -11.20 -2.41 -25.87
N PRO A 6 -10.93 -1.09 -25.97
CA PRO A 6 -9.57 -0.58 -25.88
C PRO A 6 -8.91 -1.06 -24.57
N PRO A 7 -7.61 -1.38 -24.59
CA PRO A 7 -6.92 -2.07 -23.48
C PRO A 7 -7.06 -1.36 -22.13
N LEU A 8 -7.25 -0.03 -22.14
CA LEU A 8 -7.54 0.78 -20.97
C LEU A 8 -8.98 0.59 -20.44
N ALA A 9 -9.98 0.44 -21.32
CA ALA A 9 -11.35 0.16 -20.92
C ALA A 9 -11.49 -1.24 -20.28
N ASN A 10 -10.77 -2.23 -20.81
CA ASN A 10 -10.72 -3.57 -20.20
C ASN A 10 -10.10 -3.54 -18.80
N LEU A 11 -9.01 -2.81 -18.61
CA LEU A 11 -8.40 -2.62 -17.30
C LEU A 11 -9.35 -1.92 -16.32
N ALA A 12 -9.97 -0.81 -16.74
CA ALA A 12 -10.92 -0.08 -15.92
C ALA A 12 -12.12 -0.95 -15.51
N ALA A 13 -12.68 -1.72 -16.45
CA ALA A 13 -13.79 -2.63 -16.17
C ALA A 13 -13.40 -3.73 -15.15
N ALA A 14 -12.19 -4.29 -15.25
CA ALA A 14 -11.70 -5.29 -14.30
C ALA A 14 -11.53 -4.69 -12.89
N ILE A 15 -10.96 -3.49 -12.77
CA ILE A 15 -10.80 -2.78 -11.49
C ILE A 15 -12.15 -2.44 -10.87
N HIS A 16 -13.10 -1.90 -11.66
CA HIS A 16 -14.43 -1.57 -11.17
C HIS A 16 -15.19 -2.83 -10.69
N ARG A 17 -15.05 -3.95 -11.40
CA ARG A 17 -15.66 -5.23 -10.99
C ARG A 17 -15.06 -5.77 -9.70
N ALA A 18 -13.74 -5.68 -9.55
CA ALA A 18 -13.06 -6.04 -8.30
C ALA A 18 -13.53 -5.16 -7.14
N ALA A 19 -13.62 -3.84 -7.34
CA ALA A 19 -14.13 -2.92 -6.33
C ALA A 19 -15.59 -3.22 -5.96
N ALA A 20 -16.45 -3.51 -6.93
CA ALA A 20 -17.85 -3.89 -6.67
C ALA A 20 -17.97 -5.21 -5.91
N ALA A 21 -17.10 -6.18 -6.21
CA ALA A 21 -17.11 -7.46 -5.52
C ALA A 21 -16.59 -7.35 -4.08
N THR A 22 -15.61 -6.48 -3.81
CA THR A 22 -15.11 -6.24 -2.45
C THR A 22 -16.08 -5.43 -1.61
N THR A 23 -16.79 -4.44 -2.18
CA THR A 23 -17.83 -3.70 -1.44
C THR A 23 -19.01 -4.60 -1.06
N ALA A 24 -19.32 -5.62 -1.86
CA ALA A 24 -20.32 -6.63 -1.52
C ALA A 24 -19.98 -7.41 -0.24
N LEU A 25 -18.70 -7.55 0.13
CA LEU A 25 -18.28 -8.20 1.39
C LEU A 25 -18.64 -7.40 2.64
N SER A 26 -18.73 -6.07 2.51
CA SER A 26 -19.13 -5.18 3.60
C SER A 26 -20.62 -5.21 3.88
N THR A 27 -21.42 -5.85 3.02
CA THR A 27 -22.86 -5.97 3.21
C THR A 27 -23.18 -7.16 4.12
N PRO A 28 -24.01 -6.99 5.16
CA PRO A 28 -24.41 -8.11 6.02
C PRO A 28 -25.23 -9.10 5.19
N SER A 29 -24.63 -10.25 4.87
CA SER A 29 -25.24 -11.32 4.09
C SER A 29 -25.40 -12.60 4.93
N PRO A 30 -26.40 -13.45 4.63
CA PRO A 30 -26.51 -14.76 5.25
C PRO A 30 -25.23 -15.58 5.01
N SER A 31 -24.81 -16.38 5.98
CA SER A 31 -23.47 -17.01 6.03
C SER A 31 -23.08 -17.82 4.78
N SER A 32 -24.06 -18.41 4.08
CA SER A 32 -23.83 -19.15 2.83
C SER A 32 -23.46 -18.24 1.65
N HIS A 33 -23.98 -17.02 1.61
CA HIS A 33 -23.67 -16.03 0.56
C HIS A 33 -22.36 -15.31 0.82
N ALA A 34 -21.93 -15.22 2.08
CA ALA A 34 -20.65 -14.59 2.44
C ALA A 34 -19.44 -15.33 1.86
N ALA A 35 -19.44 -16.67 1.91
CA ALA A 35 -18.36 -17.47 1.35
C ALA A 35 -18.28 -17.38 -0.19
N ALA A 36 -19.44 -17.43 -0.87
CA ALA A 36 -19.51 -17.26 -2.32
C ALA A 36 -19.10 -15.85 -2.76
N ALA A 37 -19.53 -14.81 -2.03
CA ALA A 37 -19.12 -13.43 -2.27
C ALA A 37 -17.62 -13.23 -2.06
N ALA A 38 -17.03 -13.83 -1.01
CA ALA A 38 -15.58 -13.81 -0.78
C ALA A 38 -14.82 -14.46 -1.94
N ALA A 39 -15.25 -15.65 -2.40
CA ALA A 39 -14.64 -16.31 -3.54
C ALA A 39 -14.74 -15.47 -4.83
N ALA A 40 -15.90 -14.84 -5.08
CA ALA A 40 -16.09 -13.94 -6.22
C ALA A 40 -15.21 -12.69 -6.14
N ALA A 41 -15.04 -12.11 -4.95
CA ALA A 41 -14.14 -10.98 -4.73
C ALA A 41 -12.68 -11.36 -4.97
N VAL A 42 -12.23 -12.53 -4.50
CA VAL A 42 -10.88 -13.03 -4.77
C VAL A 42 -10.67 -13.29 -6.27
N ALA A 43 -11.65 -13.87 -6.96
CA ALA A 43 -11.58 -14.07 -8.40
C ALA A 43 -11.47 -12.73 -9.16
N ALA A 44 -12.33 -11.76 -8.85
CA ALA A 44 -12.30 -10.45 -9.48
C ALA A 44 -10.98 -9.69 -9.21
N LEU A 45 -10.39 -9.82 -8.02
CA LEU A 45 -9.07 -9.26 -7.72
C LEU A 45 -7.94 -9.91 -8.55
N ARG A 46 -7.99 -11.23 -8.75
CA ARG A 46 -7.03 -11.94 -9.61
C ARG A 46 -7.16 -11.52 -11.07
N ASP A 47 -8.39 -11.36 -11.56
CA ASP A 47 -8.66 -10.89 -12.92
C ASP A 47 -8.13 -9.46 -13.12
N ALA A 48 -8.35 -8.57 -12.14
CA ALA A 48 -7.80 -7.22 -12.17
C ALA A 48 -6.25 -7.24 -12.18
N HIS A 49 -5.62 -8.10 -11.38
CA HIS A 49 -4.17 -8.26 -11.37
C HIS A 49 -3.63 -8.74 -12.74
N ALA A 50 -4.28 -9.72 -13.36
CA ALA A 50 -3.92 -10.19 -14.70
C ALA A 50 -4.10 -9.09 -15.76
N ALA A 51 -5.17 -8.29 -15.66
CA ALA A 51 -5.42 -7.16 -16.55
C ALA A 51 -4.35 -6.07 -16.42
N ILE A 52 -3.89 -5.78 -15.20
CA ILE A 52 -2.77 -4.84 -14.95
C ILE A 52 -1.50 -5.37 -15.62
N GLY A 53 -1.14 -6.63 -15.38
CA GLY A 53 0.06 -7.24 -15.98
C GLY A 53 0.01 -7.19 -17.51
N SER A 54 -1.12 -7.58 -18.10
CA SER A 54 -1.34 -7.51 -19.55
C SER A 54 -1.24 -6.09 -20.11
N PHE A 55 -1.77 -5.10 -19.39
CA PHE A 55 -1.69 -3.69 -19.78
C PHE A 55 -0.24 -3.18 -19.75
N LEU A 56 0.52 -3.49 -18.70
CA LEU A 56 1.92 -3.10 -18.58
C LEU A 56 2.78 -3.76 -19.65
N SER A 57 2.60 -5.04 -19.94
CA SER A 57 3.34 -5.71 -21.03
C SER A 57 3.10 -5.08 -22.40
N ARG A 58 1.87 -4.59 -22.67
CA ARG A 58 1.60 -3.85 -23.92
C ARG A 58 2.27 -2.49 -23.95
N LEU A 59 2.33 -1.79 -22.82
CA LEU A 59 3.05 -0.51 -22.73
C LEU A 59 4.55 -0.70 -22.95
N ASP A 60 5.13 -1.75 -22.36
CA ASP A 60 6.54 -2.11 -22.53
C ASP A 60 6.87 -2.48 -23.99
N ALA A 61 6.03 -3.30 -24.63
CA ALA A 61 6.16 -3.62 -26.04
C ALA A 61 6.03 -2.39 -26.96
N ALA A 62 5.13 -1.46 -26.62
CA ALA A 62 4.98 -0.20 -27.36
C ALA A 62 6.20 0.73 -27.17
N ALA A 63 6.80 0.76 -25.97
CA ALA A 63 8.01 1.50 -25.70
C ALA A 63 9.21 0.93 -26.48
N ALA A 64 9.36 -0.40 -26.51
CA ALA A 64 10.41 -1.07 -27.28
C ALA A 64 10.30 -0.83 -28.80
N LEU A 65 9.08 -0.69 -29.34
CA LEU A 65 8.84 -0.33 -30.74
C LEU A 65 9.11 1.15 -31.05
N SER A 66 9.17 2.03 -30.05
CA SER A 66 9.44 3.47 -30.21
C SER A 66 10.92 3.84 -30.14
N CYS A 67 11.79 2.89 -29.74
CA CYS A 67 13.23 3.02 -29.87
C CYS A 67 13.62 2.76 -31.33
N ASP A 68 13.38 3.75 -32.18
CA ASP A 68 14.12 3.93 -33.43
C ASP A 68 15.56 4.32 -33.03
N ASP A 69 16.33 3.31 -32.63
CA ASP A 69 17.74 3.41 -32.29
C ASP A 69 18.51 3.59 -33.61
N GLN A 70 18.40 4.79 -34.20
CA GLN A 70 19.28 5.19 -35.28
C GLN A 70 20.70 5.21 -34.71
N PRO A 71 21.69 4.52 -35.31
CA PRO A 71 23.05 4.62 -34.84
C PRO A 71 23.48 6.07 -34.97
N MET A 72 23.77 6.71 -33.83
CA MET A 72 24.41 8.02 -33.79
C MET A 72 25.67 7.91 -34.66
N ALA A 73 25.66 8.63 -35.78
CA ALA A 73 26.82 8.71 -36.65
C ALA A 73 28.00 9.19 -35.79
N ASP A 74 29.08 8.42 -35.85
CA ASP A 74 30.37 8.70 -35.22
C ASP A 74 30.95 10.01 -35.80
N GLY A 75 30.47 11.12 -35.25
CA GLY A 75 31.00 12.46 -35.47
C GLY A 75 32.03 12.72 -34.39
N GLY A 76 33.23 12.17 -34.57
CA GLY A 76 34.38 12.48 -33.75
C GLY A 76 34.73 13.96 -33.86
N GLU A 77 34.43 14.72 -32.81
CA GLU A 77 35.08 15.98 -32.49
C GLU A 77 35.27 16.04 -30.97
N GLU A 78 36.49 15.72 -30.52
CA GLU A 78 36.94 16.24 -29.23
C GLU A 78 37.21 17.74 -29.38
N PRO A 79 36.74 18.54 -28.42
CA PRO A 79 37.64 19.56 -27.92
C PRO A 79 37.60 19.69 -26.39
N GLU A 80 38.81 19.57 -25.84
CA GLU A 80 39.38 20.39 -24.77
C GLU A 80 38.71 20.40 -23.38
N GLU A 81 39.43 19.76 -22.46
CA GLU A 81 39.57 20.09 -21.04
C GLU A 81 39.23 21.57 -20.71
N ASP A 82 38.25 21.77 -19.84
CA ASP A 82 38.26 22.91 -18.93
C ASP A 82 37.97 22.43 -17.50
N GLY A 83 38.97 22.61 -16.64
CA GLY A 83 39.09 22.03 -15.31
C GLY A 83 38.28 22.77 -14.25
N GLU A 84 36.96 22.65 -14.30
CA GLU A 84 36.06 23.16 -13.24
C GLU A 84 35.21 22.07 -12.55
N GLY A 85 35.25 20.83 -13.02
CA GLY A 85 34.46 19.73 -12.46
C GLY A 85 34.99 19.17 -11.14
N GLU A 86 36.29 19.32 -10.88
CA GLU A 86 36.97 18.65 -9.76
C GLU A 86 36.69 19.31 -8.40
N HIS A 87 36.44 20.63 -8.40
CA HIS A 87 36.19 21.39 -7.17
C HIS A 87 34.84 21.04 -6.53
N MET A 88 33.80 20.79 -7.33
CA MET A 88 32.46 20.49 -6.82
C MET A 88 32.34 19.10 -6.18
N VAL A 89 33.21 18.15 -6.54
CA VAL A 89 33.17 16.79 -5.98
C VAL A 89 33.82 16.74 -4.61
N GLY A 90 34.87 17.54 -4.38
CA GLY A 90 35.60 17.59 -3.12
C GLY A 90 34.75 18.12 -1.95
N GLU A 91 33.96 19.17 -2.17
CA GLU A 91 33.10 19.76 -1.13
C GLU A 91 32.00 18.79 -0.69
N VAL A 92 31.37 18.09 -1.65
CA VAL A 92 30.32 17.12 -1.37
C VAL A 92 30.86 15.89 -0.64
N GLU A 93 32.08 15.44 -0.99
CA GLU A 93 32.72 14.31 -0.32
C GLU A 93 33.16 14.65 1.11
N GLU A 94 33.53 15.90 1.40
CA GLU A 94 33.84 16.36 2.75
C GLU A 94 32.58 16.50 3.60
N GLU A 95 31.50 17.07 3.06
CA GLU A 95 30.21 17.20 3.75
C GLU A 95 29.63 15.82 4.15
N LEU A 96 29.74 14.81 3.28
CA LEU A 96 29.26 13.45 3.56
C LEU A 96 30.00 12.80 4.74
N ARG A 97 31.31 13.07 4.90
CA ARG A 97 32.12 12.55 6.01
C ARG A 97 31.66 13.16 7.34
N ASP A 98 31.27 14.42 7.35
CA ASP A 98 30.77 15.12 8.55
C ASP A 98 29.40 14.60 9.01
N TYR A 99 28.51 14.21 8.11
CA TYR A 99 27.22 13.59 8.48
C TYR A 99 27.37 12.19 9.07
N VAL A 100 28.33 11.39 8.59
CA VAL A 100 28.56 10.02 9.09
C VAL A 100 29.14 10.03 10.50
N LEU A 101 29.94 11.04 10.85
CA LEU A 101 30.58 11.16 12.17
C LEU A 101 29.61 11.53 13.30
N GLN A 102 28.45 12.13 13.00
CA GLN A 102 27.46 12.53 14.01
C GLN A 102 26.53 11.39 14.49
N GLY A 103 26.59 10.22 13.85
CA GLY A 103 25.55 9.21 13.91
C GLY A 103 25.80 7.94 14.75
N THR A 104 26.55 7.96 15.87
CA THR A 104 26.80 6.70 16.62
C THR A 104 26.68 6.75 18.15
N LYS A 105 25.69 7.47 18.70
CA LYS A 105 25.21 7.15 20.06
C LYS A 105 24.11 6.09 19.98
N ARG A 106 24.52 4.82 20.02
CA ARG A 106 23.65 3.64 20.08
C ARG A 106 22.59 3.82 21.17
N ARG A 107 21.37 4.16 20.79
CA ARG A 107 20.22 4.17 21.70
C ARG A 107 20.02 2.75 22.25
N LYS A 108 19.99 2.60 23.58
CA LYS A 108 19.69 1.31 24.24
C LYS A 108 18.33 0.83 23.73
N ARG A 109 18.27 -0.41 23.24
CA ARG A 109 17.02 -1.03 22.79
C ARG A 109 16.02 -1.03 23.97
N PRO A 110 14.80 -0.49 23.82
CA PRO A 110 13.77 -0.65 24.83
C PRO A 110 13.50 -2.14 24.99
N VAL A 111 13.58 -2.65 26.22
CA VAL A 111 13.16 -4.02 26.54
C VAL A 111 11.63 -4.03 26.50
N PRO A 112 10.99 -4.99 25.80
CA PRO A 112 9.54 -5.07 25.77
C PRO A 112 9.00 -5.38 27.18
N PRO A 113 7.88 -4.76 27.59
CA PRO A 113 7.26 -5.08 28.87
C PRO A 113 6.81 -6.55 28.86
N SER A 114 7.15 -7.30 29.91
CA SER A 114 6.67 -8.67 30.10
C SER A 114 5.17 -8.65 30.32
N TRP A 115 4.39 -9.22 29.40
CA TRP A 115 2.94 -9.35 29.54
C TRP A 115 2.59 -10.46 30.55
N PRO A 116 1.71 -10.20 31.55
CA PRO A 116 1.17 -11.28 32.36
C PRO A 116 0.16 -12.08 31.53
N LEU A 117 0.38 -13.38 31.41
CA LEU A 117 -0.59 -14.32 30.82
C LEU A 117 -1.89 -14.26 31.64
N GLY A 118 -2.91 -13.61 31.08
CA GLY A 118 -4.21 -13.40 31.69
C GLY A 118 -4.90 -14.71 32.08
N ARG A 119 -5.34 -14.76 33.34
CA ARG A 119 -6.17 -15.81 33.95
C ARG A 119 -7.49 -15.91 33.18
N ARG A 120 -7.77 -17.05 32.57
CA ARG A 120 -9.05 -17.34 31.90
C ARG A 120 -10.16 -17.42 32.95
N THR A 121 -11.13 -16.51 32.91
CA THR A 121 -12.42 -16.67 33.59
C THR A 121 -13.50 -16.84 32.53
N SER A 122 -14.02 -18.07 32.43
CA SER A 122 -15.28 -18.36 31.73
C SER A 122 -16.44 -17.74 32.51
N GLY A 123 -17.38 -17.10 31.84
CA GLY A 123 -18.62 -16.66 32.48
C GLY A 123 -19.62 -16.03 31.52
N GLY A 124 -20.69 -16.78 31.23
CA GLY A 124 -22.05 -16.28 31.01
C GLY A 124 -22.31 -15.38 29.79
N CYS A 125 -22.83 -15.96 28.71
CA CYS A 125 -23.57 -15.22 27.69
C CYS A 125 -25.02 -15.09 28.16
N GLU A 126 -25.43 -13.91 28.61
CA GLU A 126 -26.86 -13.57 28.71
C GLU A 126 -27.31 -12.89 27.42
N ALA A 127 -28.43 -13.37 26.89
CA ALA A 127 -29.13 -12.83 25.74
C ALA A 127 -29.79 -11.50 26.15
N ALA A 128 -29.30 -10.39 25.60
CA ALA A 128 -29.94 -9.09 25.75
C ALA A 128 -31.00 -8.93 24.65
N GLU A 129 -32.24 -8.97 25.11
CA GLU A 129 -33.49 -8.57 24.49
C GLU A 129 -33.40 -7.23 23.73
N ALA A 130 -34.19 -7.11 22.67
CA ALA A 130 -34.19 -5.99 21.73
C ALA A 130 -34.45 -4.62 22.41
N ALA A 131 -33.42 -3.77 22.44
CA ALA A 131 -33.51 -2.36 22.83
C ALA A 131 -33.53 -1.45 21.58
N PRO A 132 -34.29 -0.34 21.57
CA PRO A 132 -34.33 0.58 20.45
C PRO A 132 -32.97 1.28 20.23
N ALA A 133 -32.74 1.70 18.98
CA ALA A 133 -31.47 2.21 18.45
C ALA A 133 -30.68 3.08 19.44
N PRO A 134 -29.36 2.83 19.62
CA PRO A 134 -28.56 3.61 20.55
C PRO A 134 -28.48 5.05 20.07
N VAL A 135 -29.03 5.98 20.85
CA VAL A 135 -28.67 7.40 20.77
C VAL A 135 -27.15 7.43 20.84
N LEU A 136 -26.52 7.85 19.75
CA LEU A 136 -25.06 7.84 19.63
C LEU A 136 -24.52 8.88 20.62
N ASP A 137 -24.21 8.49 21.85
CA ASP A 137 -23.47 9.32 22.80
C ASP A 137 -22.04 9.48 22.27
N VAL A 138 -21.89 10.44 21.35
CA VAL A 138 -20.63 10.79 20.70
C VAL A 138 -19.62 11.22 21.75
N GLU A 139 -20.09 11.90 22.81
CA GLU A 139 -19.24 12.42 23.88
C GLU A 139 -18.70 11.30 24.78
N GLY A 140 -19.54 10.31 25.11
CA GLY A 140 -19.11 9.09 25.79
C GLY A 140 -18.10 8.28 24.98
N ARG A 141 -18.33 8.16 23.67
CA ARG A 141 -17.40 7.45 22.76
C ARG A 141 -16.07 8.18 22.61
N ARG A 142 -16.11 9.52 22.54
CA ARG A 142 -14.92 10.39 22.51
C ARG A 142 -14.10 10.24 23.79
N ARG A 143 -14.74 10.24 24.96
CA ARG A 143 -14.05 10.01 26.26
C ARG A 143 -13.41 8.63 26.31
N ALA A 144 -14.14 7.58 25.92
CA ALA A 144 -13.59 6.21 25.89
C ALA A 144 -12.40 6.06 24.93
N ALA A 145 -12.46 6.71 23.76
CA ALA A 145 -11.36 6.72 22.80
C ALA A 145 -10.12 7.44 23.35
N MET A 146 -10.31 8.55 24.07
CA MET A 146 -9.19 9.27 24.68
C MET A 146 -8.54 8.49 25.82
N ASP A 147 -9.34 7.84 26.67
CA ASP A 147 -8.82 6.97 27.73
C ASP A 147 -8.00 5.81 27.14
N LEU A 148 -8.44 5.23 26.02
CA LEU A 148 -7.69 4.19 25.32
C LEU A 148 -6.33 4.71 24.83
N LEU A 149 -6.31 5.90 24.21
CA LEU A 149 -5.06 6.51 23.74
C LEU A 149 -4.07 6.72 24.90
N LEU A 150 -4.56 7.17 26.05
CA LEU A 150 -3.74 7.39 27.24
C LEU A 150 -3.20 6.08 27.84
N GLN A 151 -3.94 4.97 27.75
CA GLN A 151 -3.47 3.65 28.22
C GLN A 151 -2.26 3.12 27.43
N PHE A 152 -2.09 3.52 26.17
CA PHE A 152 -1.01 3.02 25.29
C PHE A 152 0.16 4.01 25.11
N HIS A 153 0.05 5.25 25.62
CA HIS A 153 1.06 6.31 25.45
C HIS A 153 1.58 6.90 26.78
N ALA A 154 1.31 6.24 27.91
CA ALA A 154 1.87 6.57 29.22
C ALA A 154 3.31 6.06 29.39
#